data_AF-A0AA36CNP9-F1
#
_entry.id   AF-A0AA36CNP9-F1
#
_cell.length_a   1.000
_cell.length_b   1.000
_cell.length_c   1.000
_cell.angle_alpha   90.00
_cell.angle_beta   90.00
_cell.angle_gamma   90.00
#
_symmetry.space_group_name_H-M   'P 1'
#
loop_
_entity.id
_entity.type
_entity.pdbx_description
1 polymer ?
#
loop_
_entity_poly.entity_id
_entity_poly.type
_entity_poly.pdbx_seq_one_letter_code
_entity_poly.pdbx_strand_id
1 'polypeptide(L)'
;MSFRVYLLIMSLSSLAVLPATQYVGQRPYYLRQSTECKGPKVYEIRNVQDVDQCKEACVQFDCAAVNLFQLGEFQFMCEILGSVYTYYPAQGAACYIGA
;
A
#
# COMPACT_ATOMS: atom_id res chain seq x y z
N MET A 1 12.80 -42.69 16.23
CA MET A 1 12.03 -41.49 15.80
C MET A 1 12.23 -40.42 16.86
N SER A 2 13.07 -39.41 16.59
CA SER A 2 13.44 -38.39 17.56
C SER A 2 12.93 -37.03 17.10
N PHE A 3 12.19 -36.36 17.98
CA PHE A 3 11.59 -35.04 17.82
C PHE A 3 12.66 -33.96 17.70
N ARG A 4 12.59 -33.13 16.65
CA ARG A 4 13.18 -31.78 16.65
C ARG A 4 12.22 -30.82 15.97
N VAL A 5 11.37 -30.19 16.76
CA VAL A 5 10.61 -29.00 16.35
C VAL A 5 11.61 -27.84 16.38
N TYR A 6 12.12 -27.45 15.21
CA TYR A 6 12.87 -26.21 15.06
C TYR A 6 11.86 -25.07 15.01
N LEU A 7 11.64 -24.42 16.15
CA LEU A 7 10.90 -23.17 16.27
C LEU A 7 11.77 -22.07 15.66
N LEU A 8 11.62 -21.83 14.36
CA LEU A 8 12.25 -20.70 13.68
C LEU A 8 11.54 -19.42 14.10
N ILE A 9 12.31 -18.59 14.80
CA ILE A 9 11.96 -17.26 15.31
C ILE A 9 11.54 -16.38 14.12
N MET A 10 10.27 -16.00 14.04
CA MET A 10 9.79 -14.99 13.10
C MET A 10 10.26 -13.62 13.58
N SER A 11 11.40 -13.17 13.06
CA SER A 11 11.87 -11.80 13.23
C SER A 11 10.94 -10.84 12.47
N LEU A 12 10.25 -9.99 13.24
CA LEU A 12 9.50 -8.83 12.76
C LEU A 12 10.36 -8.03 11.76
N SER A 13 9.94 -8.00 10.51
CA SER A 13 10.41 -7.04 9.52
C SER A 13 9.18 -6.35 8.97
N SER A 14 9.20 -5.03 9.06
CA SER A 14 8.13 -4.08 8.73
C SER A 14 7.44 -4.39 7.40
N LEU A 15 6.10 -4.30 7.41
CA LEU A 15 5.11 -4.74 6.42
C LEU A 15 4.86 -6.26 6.39
N ALA A 16 4.04 -6.72 7.33
CA ALA A 16 3.31 -8.00 7.24
C ALA A 16 2.65 -8.12 5.86
N VAL A 17 2.57 -9.34 5.31
CA VAL A 17 1.93 -9.63 4.02
C VAL A 17 0.56 -8.97 3.95
N LEU A 18 0.45 -7.86 3.21
CA LEU A 18 -0.80 -7.14 3.06
C LEU A 18 -1.72 -7.91 2.11
N PRO A 19 -3.06 -7.83 2.29
CA PRO A 19 -3.99 -8.52 1.41
C PRO A 19 -3.79 -8.08 -0.04
N ALA A 20 -3.66 -9.05 -0.95
CA ALA A 20 -3.42 -8.79 -2.38
C ALA A 20 -4.54 -7.99 -3.04
N THR A 21 -5.77 -8.16 -2.56
CA THR A 21 -6.95 -7.42 -3.01
C THR A 21 -7.72 -6.90 -1.81
N GLN A 22 -8.14 -5.64 -1.88
CA GLN A 22 -8.94 -4.95 -0.87
C GLN A 22 -10.07 -4.18 -1.56
N TYR A 23 -11.09 -3.77 -0.83
CA TYR A 23 -12.26 -3.10 -1.41
C TYR A 23 -12.58 -1.82 -0.65
N VAL A 24 -13.07 -0.81 -1.38
CA VAL A 24 -13.84 0.31 -0.83
C VAL A 24 -15.18 0.33 -1.55
N GLY A 25 -16.25 -0.03 -0.83
CA GLY A 25 -17.54 -0.32 -1.47
C GLY A 25 -17.42 -1.47 -2.49
N GLN A 26 -17.77 -1.20 -3.74
CA GLN A 26 -17.65 -2.16 -4.85
C GLN A 26 -16.33 -2.05 -5.62
N ARG A 27 -15.48 -1.06 -5.29
CA ARG A 27 -14.24 -0.79 -6.03
C ARG A 27 -13.08 -1.65 -5.51
N PRO A 28 -12.52 -2.56 -6.32
CA PRO A 28 -11.35 -3.34 -5.93
C PRO A 28 -10.06 -2.52 -6.03
N TYR A 29 -9.14 -2.80 -5.11
CA TYR A 29 -7.78 -2.29 -5.09
C TYR A 29 -6.79 -3.45 -5.05
N TYR A 30 -5.92 -3.52 -6.04
CA TYR A 30 -4.90 -4.57 -6.16
C TYR A 30 -3.55 -4.07 -5.67
N LEU A 31 -2.98 -4.77 -4.72
CA LEU A 31 -1.71 -4.43 -4.10
C LEU A 31 -0.51 -4.84 -4.96
N ARG A 32 0.41 -3.90 -5.13
CA ARG A 32 1.80 -4.10 -5.54
C ARG A 32 2.69 -3.77 -4.34
N GLN A 33 3.09 -4.81 -3.61
CA GLN A 33 3.95 -4.68 -2.43
C GLN A 33 5.34 -4.14 -2.82
N SER A 34 5.97 -3.35 -1.93
CA SER A 34 7.33 -2.81 -2.11
C SER A 34 7.52 -2.09 -3.45
N THR A 35 6.47 -1.38 -3.88
CA THR A 35 6.36 -0.78 -5.20
C THR A 35 5.71 0.59 -5.06
N GLU A 36 6.20 1.54 -5.86
CA GLU A 36 5.60 2.85 -6.05
C GLU A 36 5.05 2.94 -7.48
N CYS A 37 3.78 3.34 -7.62
CA CYS A 37 3.20 3.70 -8.91
C CYS A 37 3.58 5.13 -9.29
N LYS A 38 3.81 5.36 -10.59
CA LYS A 38 4.12 6.68 -11.13
C LYS A 38 3.02 7.16 -12.04
N GLY A 39 2.63 8.40 -11.84
CA GLY A 39 1.59 9.08 -12.59
C GLY A 39 1.36 10.49 -12.05
N PRO A 40 0.38 11.23 -12.59
CA PRO A 40 0.05 12.56 -12.14
C PRO A 40 -0.61 12.48 -10.76
N LYS A 41 0.07 13.01 -9.75
CA LYS A 41 -0.48 13.17 -8.41
C LYS A 41 -1.58 14.24 -8.44
N VAL A 42 -2.77 13.87 -8.04
CA VAL A 42 -3.92 14.76 -7.91
C VAL A 42 -4.13 15.23 -6.47
N TYR A 43 -3.67 14.45 -5.49
CA TYR A 43 -3.77 14.80 -4.08
C TYR A 43 -2.71 14.09 -3.22
N GLU A 44 -2.43 14.64 -2.05
CA GLU A 44 -1.51 14.08 -1.05
C GLU A 44 -2.15 14.17 0.33
N ILE A 45 -2.04 13.09 1.13
CA ILE A 45 -2.50 13.05 2.51
C ILE A 45 -1.33 12.64 3.39
N ARG A 46 -1.07 13.42 4.45
CA ARG A 46 0.01 13.17 5.40
C ARG A 46 -0.54 12.69 6.73
N ASN A 47 0.31 11.98 7.48
CA ASN A 47 -0.01 11.45 8.80
C ASN A 47 -1.26 10.55 8.79
N VAL A 48 -1.39 9.73 7.75
CA VAL A 48 -2.48 8.76 7.64
C VAL A 48 -2.28 7.64 8.64
N GLN A 49 -3.36 7.21 9.28
CA GLN A 49 -3.30 6.10 10.25
C GLN A 49 -3.34 4.75 9.55
N ASP A 50 -4.07 4.68 8.44
CA ASP A 50 -4.30 3.48 7.65
C ASP A 50 -4.43 3.83 6.16
N VAL A 51 -4.43 2.79 5.32
CA VAL A 51 -4.58 2.93 3.87
C VAL A 51 -6.03 3.12 3.42
N ASP A 52 -7.01 2.83 4.28
CA ASP A 52 -8.43 2.98 3.94
C ASP A 52 -8.76 4.46 3.73
N GLN A 53 -8.23 5.36 4.57
CA GLN A 53 -8.33 6.82 4.38
C GLN A 53 -7.87 7.26 2.97
N CYS A 54 -6.80 6.64 2.48
CA CYS A 54 -6.23 6.96 1.17
C CYS A 54 -7.08 6.41 0.02
N LYS A 55 -7.60 5.19 0.15
CA LYS A 55 -8.49 4.60 -0.86
C LYS A 55 -9.84 5.32 -0.90
N GLU A 56 -10.38 5.72 0.25
CA GLU A 56 -11.58 6.56 0.31
C GLU A 56 -11.38 7.90 -0.41
N ALA A 57 -10.24 8.57 -0.17
CA ALA A 57 -9.90 9.78 -0.91
C ALA A 57 -9.77 9.51 -2.43
N CYS A 58 -9.14 8.41 -2.82
CA CYS A 58 -9.07 8.00 -4.23
C CYS A 58 -10.45 7.85 -4.87
N VAL A 59 -11.44 7.29 -4.16
CA VAL A 59 -12.82 7.21 -4.63
C VAL A 59 -13.40 8.61 -4.87
N GLN A 60 -13.15 9.57 -3.96
CA GLN A 60 -13.64 10.96 -4.12
C GLN A 60 -13.00 11.69 -5.32
N PHE A 61 -11.74 11.41 -5.61
CA PHE A 61 -11.01 12.01 -6.74
C PHE A 61 -11.12 11.23 -8.05
N ASP A 62 -11.89 10.14 -8.08
CA ASP A 62 -11.92 9.16 -9.18
C ASP A 62 -10.51 8.80 -9.69
N CYS A 63 -9.65 8.40 -8.76
CA CYS A 63 -8.24 8.17 -9.03
C CYS A 63 -7.97 6.78 -9.63
N ALA A 64 -6.82 6.56 -10.25
CA ALA A 64 -6.39 5.25 -10.75
C ALA A 64 -5.60 4.43 -9.74
N ALA A 65 -4.82 5.07 -8.86
CA ALA A 65 -4.02 4.37 -7.87
C ALA A 65 -3.68 5.21 -6.64
N VAL A 66 -3.34 4.52 -5.57
CA VAL A 66 -2.85 5.09 -4.31
C VAL A 66 -1.45 4.55 -4.05
N ASN A 67 -0.48 5.44 -3.83
CA ASN A 67 0.77 5.06 -3.17
C ASN A 67 0.62 5.29 -1.67
N LEU A 68 1.00 4.31 -0.85
CA LEU A 68 1.22 4.46 0.58
C LEU A 68 2.73 4.41 0.84
N PHE A 69 3.24 5.41 1.54
CA PHE A 69 4.65 5.52 1.91
C PHE A 69 4.80 5.51 3.42
N GLN A 70 5.72 4.68 3.91
CA GLN A 70 6.21 4.72 5.28
C GLN A 70 7.37 5.72 5.36
N LEU A 71 7.15 6.82 6.08
CA LEU A 71 8.14 7.88 6.33
C LEU A 71 8.93 7.64 7.63
N GLY A 72 8.39 6.83 8.54
CA GLY A 72 9.00 6.44 9.81
C GLY A 72 8.26 5.26 10.44
N GLU A 73 8.61 4.85 11.65
CA GLU A 73 8.03 3.66 12.30
C GLU A 73 6.49 3.71 12.36
N PHE A 74 5.93 4.90 12.62
CA PHE A 74 4.49 5.15 12.71
C PHE A 74 4.04 6.37 11.90
N GLN A 75 4.84 6.78 10.91
CA GLN A 75 4.54 7.95 10.08
C GLN A 75 4.28 7.50 8.66
N PHE A 76 3.07 7.74 8.17
CA PHE A 76 2.65 7.37 6.83
C PHE A 76 2.10 8.56 6.06
N MET A 77 2.26 8.50 4.75
CA MET A 77 1.74 9.45 3.79
C MET A 77 1.19 8.66 2.61
N CYS A 78 0.19 9.21 1.92
CA CYS A 78 -0.22 8.66 0.64
C CYS A 78 -0.36 9.72 -0.44
N GLU A 79 -0.12 9.27 -1.67
CA GLU A 79 -0.35 10.02 -2.88
C GLU A 79 -1.50 9.39 -3.66
N ILE A 80 -2.41 10.24 -4.13
CA ILE A 80 -3.54 9.87 -4.96
C ILE A 80 -3.18 10.19 -6.40
N LEU A 81 -3.19 9.20 -7.28
CA LEU A 81 -2.79 9.33 -8.67
C LEU A 81 -4.01 9.27 -9.59
N GLY A 82 -4.18 10.26 -10.46
CA GLY A 82 -5.27 10.29 -11.43
C GLY A 82 -5.10 9.26 -12.55
N SER A 83 -3.87 8.86 -12.85
CA SER A 83 -3.54 7.79 -13.80
C SER A 83 -2.23 7.11 -13.39
N VAL A 84 -1.91 5.96 -14.00
CA VAL A 84 -0.65 5.24 -13.78
C VAL A 84 0.03 5.01 -15.13
N TYR A 85 1.30 5.42 -15.23
CA TYR A 85 2.12 5.25 -16.44
C TYR A 85 3.10 4.08 -16.28
N THR A 86 3.63 3.90 -15.08
CA THR A 86 4.61 2.86 -14.76
C THR A 86 4.66 2.63 -13.24
N TYR A 87 5.50 1.71 -12.80
CA TYR A 87 5.76 1.45 -11.39
C TYR A 87 7.22 1.04 -11.19
N TYR A 88 7.78 1.38 -10.02
CA TYR A 88 9.17 1.09 -9.67
C TYR A 88 9.25 0.39 -8.31
N PRO A 89 10.22 -0.53 -8.11
CA PRO A 89 10.51 -1.05 -6.79
C PRO A 89 10.86 0.09 -5.82
N ALA A 90 10.20 0.11 -4.67
CA ALA A 90 10.40 1.14 -3.65
C ALA A 90 10.22 0.52 -2.26
N GLN A 91 11.29 0.51 -1.47
CA GLN A 91 11.24 0.03 -0.08
C GLN A 91 10.43 1.02 0.77
N GLY A 92 9.59 0.49 1.66
CA GLY A 92 8.69 1.30 2.48
C GLY A 92 7.50 1.87 1.70
N ALA A 93 7.26 1.44 0.46
CA ALA A 93 6.10 1.85 -0.33
C ALA A 93 5.19 0.67 -0.70
N ALA A 94 3.92 0.96 -0.88
CA ALA A 94 2.94 0.04 -1.45
C ALA A 94 2.06 0.80 -2.44
N CYS A 95 1.86 0.24 -3.63
CA CYS A 95 0.91 0.80 -4.60
C CYS A 95 -0.36 -0.05 -4.63
N TYR A 96 -1.52 0.62 -4.59
CA TYR A 96 -2.84 0.03 -4.72
C TYR A 96 -3.50 0.56 -5.99
N ILE A 97 -3.67 -0.31 -6.99
CA ILE A 97 -4.29 0.05 -8.27
C ILE A 97 -5.79 -0.19 -8.16
N GLY A 98 -6.58 0.86 -8.35
CA GLY A 98 -8.05 0.78 -8.39
C GLY A 98 -8.51 0.33 -9.78
N ALA A 99 -9.41 -0.65 -9.85
CA ALA A 99 -10.11 -1.02 -11.08
C ALA A 99 -11.57 -0.58 -11.08
#